data_AF-A0A1T3C4T9-F1
#
_entry.id   AF-A0A1T3C4T9-F1
#
_cell.length_a   1.000
_cell.length_b   1.000
_cell.length_c   1.000
_cell.angle_alpha   90.00
_cell.angle_beta   90.00
_cell.angle_gamma   90.00
#
_symmetry.space_group_name_H-M   'P 1'
#
loop_
_entity.id
_entity.type
_entity.pdbx_description
1 polymer ?
#
loop_
_entity_poly.entity_id
_entity_poly.type
_entity_poly.pdbx_seq_one_letter_code
_entity_poly.pdbx_strand_id
1 'polypeptide(L)'
;MAPPTNSELNERREKNCIAISHERKYFRVGNTWVKRSLRPYEWQKHNGYMHVPLFNVDRVLNEGACLLFLAQTGIPLPKLLACFEDDGAAYLVTEYVDGVGMNDLDAESQAVVAEELQRHILTLKKLTSDSWGGPDNMVLKHLENFLTRQANSLPGPSAISYYAKI
;
A
#
# COMPACT_ATOMS: atom_id res chain seq x y z
N MET A 1 -3.98 -5.23 -27.22
CA MET A 1 -4.43 -6.59 -26.80
C MET A 1 -5.65 -6.43 -25.91
N ALA A 2 -6.58 -7.38 -25.92
CA ALA A 2 -7.71 -7.36 -24.98
C ALA A 2 -7.19 -7.51 -23.53
N PRO A 3 -7.81 -6.85 -22.54
CA PRO A 3 -7.41 -7.00 -21.14
C PRO A 3 -7.61 -8.45 -20.70
N PRO A 4 -6.63 -9.07 -20.03
CA PRO A 4 -6.73 -10.45 -19.59
C PRO A 4 -7.79 -10.62 -18.50
N THR A 5 -8.33 -11.81 -18.36
CA THR A 5 -9.15 -12.24 -17.23
C THR A 5 -8.25 -12.73 -16.08
N ASN A 6 -8.83 -12.86 -14.88
CA ASN A 6 -8.12 -13.45 -13.75
C ASN A 6 -7.68 -14.90 -14.05
N SER A 7 -8.50 -15.68 -14.78
CA SER A 7 -8.16 -17.06 -15.18
C SER A 7 -6.91 -17.08 -16.08
N GLU A 8 -6.89 -16.26 -17.13
CA GLU A 8 -5.76 -16.21 -18.08
C GLU A 8 -4.45 -15.78 -17.40
N LEU A 9 -4.51 -14.86 -16.43
CA LEU A 9 -3.34 -14.47 -15.63
C LEU A 9 -2.88 -15.61 -14.71
N ASN A 10 -3.79 -16.41 -14.18
CA ASN A 10 -3.46 -17.55 -13.34
C ASN A 10 -2.91 -18.74 -14.14
N GLU A 11 -3.37 -18.94 -15.38
CA GLU A 11 -2.82 -19.95 -16.29
C GLU A 11 -1.37 -19.63 -16.68
N ARG A 12 -1.04 -18.34 -16.82
CA ARG A 12 0.31 -17.84 -17.12
C ARG A 12 1.02 -17.30 -15.88
N ARG A 13 0.68 -17.84 -14.71
CA ARG A 13 1.18 -17.36 -13.44
C ARG A 13 2.71 -17.50 -13.40
N GLU A 14 3.38 -16.41 -13.05
CA GLU A 14 4.83 -16.34 -12.95
C GLU A 14 5.34 -17.29 -11.85
N LYS A 15 6.59 -17.75 -11.98
CA LYS A 15 7.24 -18.57 -10.96
C LYS A 15 7.17 -17.87 -9.60
N ASN A 16 6.87 -18.63 -8.55
CA ASN A 16 6.75 -18.16 -7.17
C ASN A 16 5.60 -17.16 -6.91
N CYS A 17 4.79 -16.80 -7.91
CA CYS A 17 3.56 -16.07 -7.67
C CYS A 17 2.55 -17.03 -7.02
N ILE A 18 2.01 -16.64 -5.88
CA ILE A 18 1.10 -17.49 -5.10
C ILE A 18 -0.35 -17.03 -5.21
N ALA A 19 -0.58 -15.76 -5.52
CA ALA A 19 -1.92 -15.20 -5.67
C ALA A 19 -1.93 -13.97 -6.59
N ILE A 20 -3.06 -13.77 -7.27
CA ILE A 20 -3.33 -12.63 -8.14
C ILE A 20 -4.72 -12.08 -7.79
N SER A 21 -4.79 -10.83 -7.32
CA SER A 21 -6.03 -10.08 -7.15
C SER A 21 -6.28 -9.17 -8.36
N HIS A 22 -7.37 -8.41 -8.36
CA HIS A 22 -7.68 -7.44 -9.43
C HIS A 22 -6.67 -6.28 -9.55
N GLU A 23 -5.80 -6.07 -8.56
CA GLU A 23 -4.84 -4.97 -8.55
C GLU A 23 -3.41 -5.40 -8.21
N ARG A 24 -3.20 -6.62 -7.68
CA ARG A 24 -1.90 -7.06 -7.14
C ARG A 24 -1.54 -8.47 -7.57
N LYS A 25 -0.24 -8.72 -7.71
CA LYS A 25 0.33 -10.07 -7.61
C LYS A 25 1.10 -10.20 -6.31
N TYR A 26 1.10 -11.41 -5.76
CA TYR A 26 1.81 -11.77 -4.55
C TYR A 26 2.77 -12.90 -4.83
N PHE A 27 4.00 -12.79 -4.34
CA PHE A 27 5.04 -13.79 -4.51
C PHE A 27 5.66 -14.14 -3.16
N ARG A 28 6.10 -15.39 -3.05
CA ARG A 28 6.93 -15.86 -1.94
C ARG A 28 8.20 -16.49 -2.51
N VAL A 29 9.35 -15.92 -2.20
CA VAL A 29 10.66 -16.41 -2.65
C VAL A 29 11.54 -16.63 -1.43
N GLY A 30 11.77 -17.89 -1.04
CA GLY A 30 12.45 -18.21 0.21
C GLY A 30 11.74 -17.56 1.40
N ASN A 31 12.47 -16.74 2.16
CA ASN A 31 11.96 -15.98 3.31
C ASN A 31 11.53 -14.54 2.96
N THR A 32 11.17 -14.29 1.71
CA THR A 32 10.79 -12.97 1.22
C THR A 32 9.36 -12.98 0.69
N TRP A 33 8.60 -11.98 1.09
CA TRP A 33 7.27 -11.67 0.58
C TRP A 33 7.35 -10.50 -0.40
N VAL A 34 6.75 -10.65 -1.57
CA VAL A 34 6.68 -9.58 -2.57
C VAL A 34 5.22 -9.29 -2.89
N LYS A 35 4.80 -8.05 -2.65
CA LYS A 35 3.55 -7.49 -3.15
C LYS A 35 3.89 -6.59 -4.34
N ARG A 36 3.29 -6.86 -5.50
CA ARG A 36 3.52 -6.10 -6.72
C ARG A 36 2.20 -5.57 -7.27
N SER A 37 2.15 -4.31 -7.68
CA SER A 37 0.99 -3.79 -8.42
C SER A 37 0.91 -4.38 -9.82
N LEU A 38 -0.29 -4.60 -10.36
CA LEU A 38 -0.43 -5.04 -11.75
C LEU A 38 0.08 -3.97 -12.71
N ARG A 39 0.85 -4.40 -13.72
CA ARG A 39 1.27 -3.54 -14.82
C ARG A 39 0.06 -3.19 -15.70
N PRO A 40 0.09 -2.10 -16.48
CA PRO A 40 -1.02 -1.70 -17.33
C PRO A 40 -1.55 -2.80 -18.27
N TYR A 41 -0.66 -3.65 -18.78
CA TYR A 41 -1.03 -4.78 -19.65
C TYR A 41 -1.54 -6.02 -18.89
N GLU A 42 -1.45 -6.03 -17.57
CA GLU A 42 -1.96 -7.09 -16.69
C GLU A 42 -3.31 -6.70 -16.06
N TRP A 43 -3.82 -5.49 -16.33
CA TRP A 43 -5.09 -5.03 -15.79
C TRP A 43 -6.25 -5.89 -16.26
N GLN A 44 -7.08 -6.32 -15.31
CA GLN A 44 -8.04 -7.38 -15.55
C GLN A 44 -9.36 -6.87 -16.12
N LYS A 45 -9.99 -7.70 -16.92
CA LYS A 45 -11.38 -7.51 -17.35
C LYS A 45 -12.34 -7.89 -16.22
N HIS A 46 -13.29 -7.02 -15.92
CA HIS A 46 -14.39 -7.25 -14.99
C HIS A 46 -15.70 -6.82 -15.65
N ASN A 47 -16.68 -7.73 -15.74
CA ASN A 47 -17.99 -7.49 -16.36
C ASN A 47 -17.95 -6.84 -17.76
N GLY A 48 -17.00 -7.24 -18.61
CA GLY A 48 -16.90 -6.67 -19.97
C GLY A 48 -15.92 -5.50 -20.10
N TYR A 49 -15.56 -4.84 -19.00
CA TYR A 49 -14.73 -3.63 -18.99
C TYR A 49 -13.35 -3.88 -18.39
N MET A 50 -12.35 -3.09 -18.80
CA MET A 50 -11.03 -3.10 -18.17
C MET A 50 -11.10 -2.37 -16.83
N HIS A 51 -10.75 -3.06 -15.75
CA HIS A 51 -10.59 -2.44 -14.44
C HIS A 51 -9.23 -1.74 -14.37
N VAL A 52 -9.23 -0.41 -14.29
CA VAL A 52 -8.02 0.41 -14.14
C VAL A 52 -7.83 0.75 -12.66
N PRO A 53 -6.84 0.16 -11.95
CA PRO A 53 -6.64 0.41 -10.53
C PRO A 53 -6.23 1.86 -10.26
N LEU A 54 -6.96 2.54 -9.37
CA LEU A 54 -6.65 3.92 -8.97
C LEU A 54 -5.44 3.95 -8.03
N PHE A 55 -4.48 4.85 -8.31
CA PHE A 55 -3.25 5.05 -7.52
C PHE A 55 -2.49 3.75 -7.29
N ASN A 56 -2.47 2.89 -8.32
CA ASN A 56 -1.98 1.53 -8.22
C ASN A 56 -0.57 1.43 -7.64
N VAL A 57 0.33 2.27 -8.17
CA VAL A 57 1.74 2.41 -7.81
C VAL A 57 1.85 3.16 -6.48
N ASP A 58 1.28 4.36 -6.41
CA ASP A 58 1.41 5.24 -5.23
C ASP A 58 0.93 4.57 -3.94
N ARG A 59 -0.13 3.75 -3.98
CA ARG A 59 -0.63 3.01 -2.80
C ARG A 59 0.36 1.99 -2.27
N VAL A 60 1.15 1.35 -3.15
CA VAL A 60 2.18 0.38 -2.73
C VAL A 60 3.40 1.10 -2.19
N LEU A 61 3.83 2.20 -2.83
CA LEU A 61 4.93 3.02 -2.33
C LEU A 61 4.60 3.63 -0.96
N ASN A 62 3.37 4.14 -0.79
CA ASN A 62 2.89 4.65 0.49
C ASN A 62 2.85 3.55 1.57
N GLU A 63 2.54 2.30 1.21
CA GLU A 63 2.64 1.18 2.15
C GLU A 63 4.08 0.95 2.61
N GLY A 64 5.06 1.03 1.69
CA GLY A 64 6.48 0.96 2.03
C GLY A 64 6.93 2.10 2.96
N ALA A 65 6.53 3.33 2.66
CA ALA A 65 6.77 4.50 3.50
C ALA A 65 6.21 4.32 4.92
N CYS A 66 4.96 3.84 5.02
CA CYS A 66 4.32 3.52 6.29
C CYS A 66 5.07 2.46 7.09
N LEU A 67 5.54 1.38 6.46
CA LEU A 67 6.32 0.36 7.14
C LEU A 67 7.64 0.92 7.68
N LEU A 68 8.34 1.74 6.90
CA LEU A 68 9.59 2.36 7.33
C LEU A 68 9.39 3.31 8.51
N PHE A 69 8.34 4.12 8.48
CA PHE A 69 7.99 5.04 9.55
C PHE A 69 7.60 4.29 10.84
N LEU A 70 6.72 3.30 10.72
CA LEU A 70 6.23 2.56 11.88
C LEU A 70 7.29 1.61 12.48
N ALA A 71 8.33 1.24 11.73
CA ALA A 71 9.43 0.42 12.25
C ALA A 71 10.13 1.04 13.48
N GLN A 72 9.99 2.35 13.69
CA GLN A 72 10.56 3.08 14.82
C GLN A 72 9.70 2.99 16.10
N THR A 73 8.48 2.44 16.01
CA THR A 73 7.46 2.49 17.08
C THR A 73 7.47 1.26 18.00
N GLY A 74 8.33 0.28 17.73
CA GLY A 74 8.39 -0.99 18.47
C GLY A 74 7.23 -1.95 18.21
N ILE A 75 6.32 -1.61 17.29
CA ILE A 75 5.29 -2.53 16.79
C ILE A 75 6.00 -3.63 15.96
N PRO A 76 5.69 -4.92 16.17
CA PRO A 76 6.26 -6.00 15.38
C PRO A 76 5.73 -5.89 13.94
N LEU A 77 6.61 -5.48 13.02
CA LEU A 77 6.31 -5.33 11.61
C LEU A 77 7.29 -6.16 10.79
N PRO A 78 6.86 -6.71 9.64
CA PRO A 78 7.79 -7.31 8.69
C PRO A 78 8.85 -6.29 8.29
N LYS A 79 10.12 -6.67 8.37
CA LYS A 79 11.24 -5.85 7.91
C LYS A 79 11.07 -5.52 6.43
N LEU A 80 11.06 -4.23 6.13
CA LEU A 80 11.11 -3.73 4.76
C LEU A 80 12.50 -3.99 4.17
N LEU A 81 12.56 -4.74 3.06
CA LEU A 81 13.80 -5.05 2.36
C LEU A 81 14.01 -4.11 1.17
N ALA A 82 12.93 -3.83 0.42
CA ALA A 82 12.95 -2.88 -0.69
C ALA A 82 11.54 -2.35 -1.00
N CYS A 83 11.45 -1.12 -1.48
CA CYS A 83 10.23 -0.58 -2.08
C CYS A 83 10.62 0.33 -3.26
N PHE A 84 10.15 0.01 -4.47
CA PHE A 84 10.58 0.69 -5.69
C PHE A 84 9.56 0.52 -6.82
N GLU A 85 9.70 1.32 -7.87
CA GLU A 85 8.96 1.18 -9.13
C GLU A 85 9.85 0.55 -10.20
N ASP A 86 9.30 -0.37 -10.97
CA ASP A 86 9.93 -0.98 -12.15
C ASP A 86 8.85 -1.44 -13.16
N ASP A 87 9.09 -1.19 -14.45
CA ASP A 87 8.17 -1.52 -15.57
C ASP A 87 6.70 -1.10 -15.33
N GLY A 88 6.47 0.11 -14.81
CA GLY A 88 5.13 0.65 -14.53
C GLY A 88 4.37 -0.07 -13.41
N ALA A 89 5.08 -0.81 -12.56
CA ALA A 89 4.55 -1.43 -11.35
C ALA A 89 5.39 -1.06 -10.12
N ALA A 90 4.74 -0.89 -8.98
CA ALA A 90 5.40 -0.79 -7.69
C ALA A 90 5.60 -2.16 -7.06
N TYR A 91 6.73 -2.33 -6.41
CA TYR A 91 7.14 -3.51 -5.67
C TYR A 91 7.32 -3.13 -4.22
N LEU A 92 6.71 -3.91 -3.33
CA LEU A 92 6.94 -3.89 -1.90
C LEU A 92 7.50 -5.25 -1.51
N VAL A 93 8.73 -5.26 -1.02
CA VAL A 93 9.48 -6.46 -0.65
C VAL A 93 9.74 -6.42 0.85
N THR A 94 9.20 -7.40 1.56
CA THR A 94 9.40 -7.55 3.00
C THR A 94 9.96 -8.93 3.33
N GLU A 95 10.48 -9.10 4.53
CA GLU A 95 10.64 -10.46 5.05
C GLU A 95 9.27 -11.16 5.12
N TYR A 96 9.27 -12.47 4.93
CA TYR A 96 8.12 -13.30 5.20
C TYR A 96 8.06 -13.57 6.69
N VAL A 97 6.92 -13.31 7.31
CA VAL A 97 6.67 -13.59 8.72
C VAL A 97 5.80 -14.84 8.80
N ASP A 98 6.37 -15.92 9.34
CA ASP A 98 5.60 -17.12 9.67
C ASP A 98 4.66 -16.80 10.83
N GLY A 99 3.42 -17.25 10.71
CA GLY A 99 2.39 -17.04 11.71
C GLY A 99 1.10 -17.75 11.35
N VAL A 100 0.17 -17.75 12.30
CA VAL A 100 -1.19 -18.26 12.13
C VAL A 100 -2.18 -17.12 12.23
N GLY A 101 -3.37 -17.29 11.62
CA GLY A 101 -4.43 -16.30 11.77
C GLY A 101 -4.91 -16.26 13.22
N MET A 102 -5.30 -15.08 13.70
CA MET A 102 -5.87 -14.95 15.05
C MET A 102 -7.12 -15.83 15.24
N ASN A 103 -7.86 -16.10 14.17
CA ASN A 103 -9.03 -16.98 14.16
C ASN A 103 -8.67 -18.46 14.40
N ASP A 104 -7.41 -18.86 14.19
CA ASP A 104 -6.93 -20.23 14.36
C ASP A 104 -6.31 -20.46 15.76
N LEU A 105 -6.21 -19.40 16.57
CA LEU A 105 -5.74 -19.47 17.96
C LEU A 105 -6.86 -19.95 18.89
N ASP A 106 -6.49 -20.63 19.97
CA ASP A 106 -7.40 -20.95 21.06
C ASP A 106 -7.75 -19.69 21.88
N ALA A 107 -8.81 -19.77 22.68
CA ALA A 107 -9.34 -18.62 23.40
C ALA A 107 -8.35 -17.99 24.39
N GLU A 108 -7.48 -18.79 25.01
CA GLU A 108 -6.46 -18.28 25.94
C GLU A 108 -5.39 -17.49 25.19
N SER A 109 -4.85 -18.05 24.11
CA SER A 109 -3.89 -17.36 23.25
C SER A 109 -4.48 -16.10 22.61
N GLN A 110 -5.75 -16.13 22.20
CA GLN A 110 -6.45 -14.95 21.67
C GLN A 110 -6.53 -13.83 22.69
N ALA A 111 -6.80 -14.14 23.96
CA ALA A 111 -6.86 -13.13 25.02
C ALA A 111 -5.51 -12.44 25.22
N VAL A 112 -4.41 -13.21 25.23
CA VAL A 112 -3.05 -12.67 25.31
C VAL A 112 -2.78 -11.73 24.13
N VAL A 113 -3.00 -12.20 22.90
CA VAL A 113 -2.75 -11.40 21.67
C VAL A 113 -3.62 -10.14 21.63
N ALA A 114 -4.86 -10.19 22.13
CA ALA A 114 -5.74 -9.03 22.19
C ALA A 114 -5.18 -7.92 23.09
N GLU A 115 -4.58 -8.26 24.22
CA GLU A 115 -3.90 -7.29 25.09
C GLU A 115 -2.67 -6.66 24.42
N GLU A 116 -1.89 -7.45 23.68
CA GLU A 116 -0.75 -6.95 22.90
C GLU A 116 -1.19 -5.98 21.81
N LEU A 117 -2.23 -6.37 21.05
CA LEU A 117 -2.79 -5.55 19.99
C LEU A 117 -3.31 -4.21 20.53
N GLN A 118 -3.96 -4.23 21.70
CA GLN A 118 -4.43 -3.00 22.34
C GLN A 118 -3.28 -2.05 22.69
N ARG A 119 -2.13 -2.57 23.15
CA ARG A 119 -0.93 -1.75 23.38
C ARG A 119 -0.43 -1.11 22.08
N HIS A 120 -0.36 -1.86 20.99
CA HIS A 120 0.05 -1.32 19.68
C HIS A 120 -0.93 -0.27 19.14
N ILE A 121 -2.24 -0.47 19.30
CA ILE A 121 -3.26 0.53 18.93
C ILE A 121 -3.06 1.83 19.74
N LEU A 122 -2.76 1.73 21.03
CA LEU A 122 -2.46 2.91 21.85
C LEU A 122 -1.20 3.64 21.40
N THR A 123 -0.17 2.92 20.94
CA THR A 123 1.02 3.52 20.31
C THR A 123 0.66 4.25 19.02
N LEU A 124 -0.10 3.62 18.12
CA LEU A 124 -0.53 4.23 16.86
C LEU A 124 -1.36 5.51 17.09
N LYS A 125 -2.25 5.51 18.08
CA LYS A 125 -3.07 6.68 18.44
C LYS A 125 -2.26 7.89 18.94
N LYS A 126 -1.03 7.67 19.39
CA LYS A 126 -0.12 8.74 19.85
C LYS A 126 0.73 9.32 18.72
N LEU A 127 0.73 8.69 17.54
CA LEU A 127 1.48 9.20 16.40
C LEU A 127 0.79 10.44 15.86
N THR A 128 1.52 11.54 15.82
CA THR A 128 1.07 12.84 15.30
C THR A 128 2.16 13.41 14.39
N SER A 129 1.76 14.22 13.41
CA SER A 129 2.67 14.94 12.52
C SER A 129 2.13 16.35 12.33
N ASP A 130 3.01 17.34 12.43
CA ASP A 130 2.69 18.73 12.07
C ASP A 130 2.79 18.97 10.55
N SER A 131 3.30 17.98 9.81
CA SER A 131 3.36 17.99 8.35
C SER A 131 2.20 17.19 7.77
N TRP A 132 1.51 17.77 6.79
CA TRP A 132 0.37 17.15 6.14
C TRP A 132 0.84 16.16 5.05
N GLY A 133 0.24 14.97 5.02
CA GLY A 133 0.56 13.93 4.04
C GLY A 133 0.84 12.57 4.67
N GLY A 134 1.31 11.64 3.85
CA GLY A 134 1.83 10.35 4.33
C GLY A 134 3.20 10.47 4.99
N PRO A 135 3.75 9.38 5.54
CA PRO A 135 4.98 9.41 6.34
C PRO A 135 6.24 9.93 5.62
N ASP A 136 6.29 9.85 4.29
CA ASP A 136 7.36 10.42 3.46
C ASP A 136 7.02 11.82 2.91
N ASN A 137 6.07 12.53 3.53
CA ASN A 137 5.42 13.73 2.97
C ASN A 137 4.81 13.50 1.57
N MET A 138 4.61 12.23 1.18
CA MET A 138 3.86 11.87 -0.02
C MET A 138 2.41 12.24 0.20
N VAL A 139 2.04 13.42 -0.28
CA VAL A 139 0.65 13.78 -0.52
C VAL A 139 0.18 12.86 -1.64
N LEU A 140 -0.91 12.10 -1.41
CA LEU A 140 -1.53 11.32 -2.48
C LEU A 140 -1.72 12.26 -3.68
N LYS A 141 -1.13 11.95 -4.84
CA LYS A 141 -1.06 12.84 -6.02
C LYS A 141 -2.41 13.45 -6.45
N HIS A 142 -3.54 12.90 -6.00
CA HIS A 142 -4.85 13.50 -6.22
C HIS A 142 -5.17 14.71 -5.33
N LEU A 143 -4.62 14.78 -4.11
CA LEU A 143 -4.68 15.99 -3.31
C LEU A 143 -3.85 17.09 -3.96
N GLU A 144 -2.67 16.78 -4.51
CA GLU A 144 -1.91 17.75 -5.33
C GLU A 144 -2.72 18.21 -6.55
N ASN A 145 -3.34 17.30 -7.31
CA ASN A 145 -4.16 17.67 -8.46
C ASN A 145 -5.44 18.44 -8.08
N PHE A 146 -6.07 18.12 -6.95
CA PHE A 146 -7.22 18.84 -6.42
C PHE A 146 -6.82 20.25 -5.95
N LEU A 147 -5.72 20.37 -5.22
CA LEU A 147 -5.15 21.64 -4.76
C LEU A 147 -4.67 22.49 -5.95
N THR A 148 -4.06 21.87 -6.97
CA THR A 148 -3.64 22.53 -8.22
C THR A 148 -4.85 23.02 -9.01
N ARG A 149 -5.93 22.22 -9.07
CA ARG A 149 -7.20 22.63 -9.70
C ARG A 149 -7.89 23.76 -8.92
N GLN A 150 -7.89 23.74 -7.59
CA GLN A 150 -8.39 24.85 -6.78
C GLN A 150 -7.55 26.12 -6.98
N ALA A 151 -6.22 26.02 -6.92
CA ALA A 151 -5.30 27.15 -7.11
C ALA A 151 -5.45 27.79 -8.50
N ASN A 152 -5.69 27.00 -9.55
CA ASN A 152 -5.87 27.48 -10.92
C ASN A 152 -7.30 27.97 -11.22
N SER A 153 -8.27 27.75 -10.32
CA SER A 153 -9.67 28.19 -10.48
C SER A 153 -9.97 29.59 -9.90
N LEU A 154 -9.01 30.20 -9.21
CA LEU A 154 -9.14 31.54 -8.63
C LEU A 154 -8.40 32.57 -9.51
N PRO A 155 -9.05 33.65 -9.97
CA PRO A 155 -8.36 34.69 -10.72
C PRO A 155 -7.58 35.60 -9.77
N GLY A 156 -6.25 35.54 -9.82
CA GLY A 156 -5.37 36.55 -9.19
C GLY A 156 -4.07 35.97 -8.61
N PRO A 157 -2.95 36.72 -8.64
CA PRO A 157 -1.68 36.25 -8.12
C PRO A 157 -1.68 36.31 -6.58
N SER A 158 -1.18 35.25 -5.94
CA SER A 158 -0.89 35.09 -4.49
C SER A 158 -1.85 34.27 -3.61
N ALA A 159 -2.36 33.14 -4.08
CA ALA A 159 -3.01 32.16 -3.19
C ALA A 159 -2.03 31.21 -2.43
N ILE A 160 -0.73 31.22 -2.75
CA ILE A 160 0.25 30.31 -2.10
C ILE A 160 0.55 30.72 -0.65
N SER A 161 0.31 31.98 -0.25
CA SER A 161 0.61 32.47 1.11
C SER A 161 -0.43 32.08 2.17
N TYR A 162 -1.66 31.74 1.77
CA TYR A 162 -2.77 31.65 2.73
C TYR A 162 -3.00 30.27 3.36
N TYR A 163 -2.39 29.20 2.82
CA TYR A 163 -2.57 27.84 3.34
C TYR A 163 -1.41 27.34 4.22
N ALA A 164 -0.42 28.18 4.50
CA ALA A 164 0.75 27.83 5.33
C ALA A 164 0.59 28.21 6.83
N LYS A 165 -0.60 28.60 7.27
CA LYS A 165 -0.90 28.91 8.68
C LYS A 165 -2.30 28.43 9.09
N ILE A 166 -2.48 27.13 9.25
CA ILE A 166 -3.38 26.55 10.27
C ILE A 166 -2.73 25.27 10.77
#